data_AF-A0A165C4F6-F1
#
_entry.id   AF-A0A165C4F6-F1
#
_cell.length_a   1.000
_cell.length_b   1.000
_cell.length_c   1.000
_cell.angle_alpha   90.00
_cell.angle_beta   90.00
_cell.angle_gamma   90.00
#
_symmetry.space_group_name_H-M   'P 1'
#
loop_
_entity.id
_entity.type
_entity.pdbx_description
1 polymer ?
#
loop_
_entity_poly.entity_id
_entity_poly.type
_entity_poly.pdbx_seq_one_letter_code
_entity_poly.pdbx_strand_id
1 'polypeptide(L)'
;MSFQTMVEEALRRCHQVPGTRMVQISETKRDVEDERRVCGEEQQLNGHLEPPPREAVVAAAASQPMPGSHNKVKNAPLFLLAAILWCLCIYGAFSTMKPANVTTQDLVPVSAPAHIPFQDTQKKQMEAFLQQVEEEMRAINATRDAVDAARHAIDKERETIDKQHDMIDKEREAVDKEREAIDKQREAAAVARVPHLLHWVKDSHPFLQGLLMLLATPFIIVGNMLWGAGLLIEGIGRLLVLGPRAAYRWLSGV
;
A
#
# COMPACT_ATOMS: atom_id res chain seq x y z
N MET A 1 9.95 42.71 -8.35
CA MET A 1 8.75 42.13 -7.73
C MET A 1 9.14 41.62 -6.36
N SER A 2 8.45 42.03 -5.30
CA SER A 2 8.76 41.56 -3.94
C SER A 2 8.32 40.11 -3.79
N PHE A 3 9.00 39.35 -2.93
CA PHE A 3 8.65 37.96 -2.64
C PHE A 3 7.17 37.81 -2.21
N GLN A 4 6.63 38.80 -1.50
CA GLN A 4 5.21 38.85 -1.14
C GLN A 4 4.29 38.89 -2.37
N THR A 5 4.59 39.71 -3.38
CA THR A 5 3.77 39.76 -4.62
C THR A 5 3.78 38.43 -5.37
N MET A 6 4.87 37.66 -5.29
CA MET A 6 4.98 36.37 -5.97
C MET A 6 4.21 35.25 -5.23
N VAL A 7 4.18 35.30 -3.89
CA VAL A 7 3.41 34.37 -3.06
C VAL A 7 1.90 34.62 -3.17
N GLU A 8 1.47 35.89 -3.17
CA GLU A 8 0.05 36.23 -3.39
C GLU A 8 -0.44 35.78 -4.77
N GLU A 9 0.40 35.91 -5.80
CA GLU A 9 0.01 35.54 -7.16
C GLU A 9 -0.02 34.01 -7.36
N ALA A 10 0.85 33.27 -6.67
CA ALA A 10 0.80 31.81 -6.62
C ALA A 10 -0.47 31.31 -5.88
N LEU A 11 -0.84 31.94 -4.75
CA LEU A 11 -2.04 31.60 -4.00
C LEU A 11 -3.33 31.89 -4.79
N ARG A 12 -3.39 33.02 -5.53
CA ARG A 12 -4.53 33.30 -6.43
C ARG A 12 -4.71 32.26 -7.52
N ARG A 13 -3.61 31.74 -8.09
CA ARG A 13 -3.68 30.70 -9.14
C ARG A 13 -4.13 29.35 -8.59
N CYS A 14 -3.82 29.02 -7.34
CA CYS A 14 -4.33 27.79 -6.71
C CYS A 14 -5.83 27.86 -6.41
N HIS A 15 -6.38 29.05 -6.15
CA HIS A 15 -7.81 29.20 -5.84
C HIS A 15 -8.73 29.21 -7.06
N GLN A 16 -8.17 29.28 -8.28
CA GLN A 16 -8.92 29.44 -9.52
C GLN A 16 -8.94 28.15 -10.36
N VAL A 17 -9.05 26.99 -9.70
CA VAL A 17 -9.41 25.73 -10.35
C VAL A 17 -10.94 25.60 -10.32
N PRO A 18 -11.66 25.83 -11.42
CA PRO A 18 -13.10 25.67 -11.46
C PRO A 18 -13.42 24.22 -11.81
N GLY A 19 -13.99 23.47 -10.86
CA GLY A 19 -14.62 22.20 -11.20
C GLY A 19 -14.33 21.04 -10.26
N THR A 20 -14.61 21.20 -8.97
CA THR A 20 -14.95 20.04 -8.14
C THR A 20 -16.20 20.41 -7.37
N ARG A 21 -17.33 19.84 -7.79
CA ARG A 21 -18.59 19.87 -7.02
C ARG A 21 -18.29 19.26 -5.65
N MET A 22 -18.22 20.12 -4.63
CA MET A 22 -18.40 19.67 -3.25
C MET A 22 -19.81 19.15 -3.11
N VAL A 23 -19.95 17.83 -2.98
CA VAL A 23 -21.15 17.20 -2.45
C VAL A 23 -21.21 17.62 -0.99
N GLN A 24 -22.18 18.50 -0.66
CA GLN A 24 -22.56 18.75 0.72
C GLN A 24 -23.14 17.46 1.29
N ILE A 25 -22.36 16.77 2.12
CA ILE A 25 -22.89 15.76 3.03
C ILE A 25 -23.37 16.54 4.26
N SER A 26 -24.64 16.93 4.22
CA SER A 26 -25.35 17.50 5.36
C SER A 26 -25.46 16.48 6.48
N GLU A 27 -25.18 16.96 7.68
CA GLU A 27 -25.23 16.28 8.97
C GLU A 27 -26.56 15.53 9.20
N THR A 28 -26.47 14.22 9.43
CA THR A 28 -27.46 13.46 10.20
C THR A 28 -26.77 12.89 11.42
N LYS A 29 -26.63 13.74 12.44
CA LYS A 29 -26.22 13.41 13.80
C LYS A 29 -27.48 13.41 14.66
N ARG A 30 -28.15 12.26 14.76
CA ARG A 30 -29.13 11.90 15.79
C ARG A 30 -29.45 10.42 15.65
N ASP A 31 -29.55 9.74 16.79
CA ASP A 31 -30.17 8.41 16.98
C ASP A 31 -29.27 7.16 16.95
N VAL A 32 -28.10 7.18 17.60
CA VAL A 32 -27.37 5.93 17.97
C VAL A 32 -26.84 5.99 19.42
N GLU A 33 -27.69 6.34 20.38
CA GLU A 33 -27.27 6.36 21.79
C GLU A 33 -28.30 5.77 22.77
N ASP A 34 -29.27 4.98 22.30
CA ASP A 34 -30.33 4.40 23.15
C ASP A 34 -30.39 2.85 23.19
N GLU A 35 -29.42 2.13 22.60
CA GLU A 35 -29.41 0.64 22.61
C GLU A 35 -28.38 -0.01 23.55
N ARG A 36 -27.69 0.76 24.41
CA ARG A 36 -26.67 0.23 25.34
C ARG A 36 -27.08 0.12 26.81
N ARG A 37 -28.39 0.06 27.12
CA ARG A 37 -28.87 -0.08 28.52
C ARG A 37 -29.83 -1.24 28.81
N VAL A 38 -29.93 -2.25 27.95
CA VAL A 38 -30.71 -3.47 28.25
C VAL A 38 -29.93 -4.70 27.81
N CYS A 39 -29.05 -5.18 28.69
CA CYS A 39 -28.59 -6.58 28.81
C CYS A 39 -27.42 -6.62 29.80
N GLY A 40 -27.73 -6.34 31.06
CA GLY A 40 -26.95 -6.77 32.22
C GLY A 40 -27.87 -7.61 33.09
N GLU A 41 -27.33 -8.69 33.65
CA GLU A 41 -27.99 -9.71 34.49
C GLU A 41 -28.73 -10.81 33.71
N GLU A 42 -28.06 -11.94 33.46
CA GLU A 42 -28.35 -13.17 34.20
C GLU A 42 -27.40 -14.32 33.85
N GLN A 43 -27.02 -15.05 34.91
CA GLN A 43 -26.66 -16.47 34.95
C GLN A 43 -25.25 -16.91 34.52
N GLN A 44 -24.36 -16.85 35.53
CA GLN A 44 -23.52 -17.97 35.89
C GLN A 44 -24.37 -19.25 36.10
N LEU A 45 -24.11 -20.31 35.34
CA LEU A 45 -24.36 -21.68 35.80
C LEU A 45 -23.36 -22.65 35.17
N ASN A 46 -22.66 -23.38 36.06
CA ASN A 46 -21.71 -24.45 35.79
C ASN A 46 -22.29 -25.54 34.86
N GLY A 47 -21.45 -26.11 34.01
CA GLY A 47 -21.81 -27.27 33.19
C GLY A 47 -20.61 -27.92 32.51
N HIS A 48 -19.90 -28.73 33.27
CA HIS A 48 -18.89 -29.71 32.87
C HIS A 48 -19.39 -30.65 31.76
N LEU A 49 -18.73 -30.69 30.59
CA LEU A 49 -18.84 -31.81 29.64
C LEU A 49 -17.52 -32.03 28.87
N GLU A 50 -17.05 -33.28 28.92
CA GLU A 50 -15.94 -33.86 28.15
C GLU A 50 -16.06 -33.70 26.63
N PRO A 51 -14.93 -33.75 25.89
CA PRO A 51 -14.92 -34.14 24.49
C PRO A 51 -14.27 -35.53 24.27
N PRO A 52 -14.90 -36.44 23.50
CA PRO A 52 -14.21 -37.57 22.87
C PRO A 52 -14.15 -37.34 21.33
N PRO A 53 -13.52 -38.23 20.54
CA PRO A 53 -12.17 -37.98 20.06
C PRO A 53 -12.06 -37.84 18.53
N ARG A 54 -10.90 -37.33 18.11
CA ARG A 54 -10.18 -37.51 16.84
C ARG A 54 -10.90 -38.29 15.73
N GLU A 55 -11.04 -37.67 14.56
CA GLU A 55 -10.78 -38.31 13.28
C GLU A 55 -10.56 -37.30 12.14
N ALA A 56 -9.68 -37.68 11.22
CA ALA A 56 -9.41 -37.11 9.89
C ALA A 56 -8.71 -35.74 9.78
N VAL A 57 -7.38 -35.81 10.00
CA VAL A 57 -6.40 -35.04 9.23
C VAL A 57 -6.56 -35.37 7.74
N VAL A 58 -7.00 -34.40 6.93
CA VAL A 58 -6.75 -34.42 5.47
C VAL A 58 -6.04 -33.12 5.11
N ALA A 59 -4.78 -33.29 4.74
CA ALA A 59 -3.90 -32.28 4.21
C ALA A 59 -4.44 -31.71 2.90
N ALA A 60 -4.75 -30.42 2.87
CA ALA A 60 -4.84 -29.65 1.65
C ALA A 60 -3.52 -28.90 1.46
N ALA A 61 -2.63 -29.53 0.70
CA ALA A 61 -1.37 -28.97 0.27
C ALA A 61 -1.60 -27.92 -0.84
N ALA A 62 -0.92 -26.78 -0.67
CA ALA A 62 -0.39 -25.91 -1.71
C ALA A 62 -1.36 -25.36 -2.78
N SER A 63 -1.96 -24.20 -2.50
CA SER A 63 -2.25 -23.21 -3.53
C SER A 63 -1.29 -22.03 -3.39
N GLN A 64 -0.41 -21.89 -4.37
CA GLN A 64 0.58 -20.81 -4.47
C GLN A 64 -0.11 -19.43 -4.57
N PRO A 65 0.52 -18.37 -4.02
CA PRO A 65 0.05 -17.00 -4.18
C PRO A 65 0.38 -16.46 -5.58
N MET A 66 -0.62 -15.91 -6.27
CA MET A 66 -0.42 -15.17 -7.52
C MET A 66 0.11 -13.76 -7.21
N PRO A 67 1.23 -13.32 -7.81
CA PRO A 67 1.71 -11.95 -7.68
C PRO A 67 1.00 -11.09 -8.73
N GLY A 68 -0.07 -10.41 -8.33
CA GLY A 68 -0.88 -9.61 -9.24
C GLY A 68 -1.29 -8.28 -8.63
N SER A 69 -0.44 -7.27 -8.73
CA SER A 69 -0.83 -5.86 -8.98
C SER A 69 0.37 -4.93 -8.80
N HIS A 70 1.25 -4.94 -9.80
CA HIS A 70 2.15 -3.83 -10.07
C HIS A 70 1.34 -2.62 -10.57
N ASN A 71 1.79 -1.43 -10.13
CA ASN A 71 1.56 -0.09 -10.70
C ASN A 71 0.50 0.78 -10.01
N LYS A 72 0.92 1.48 -8.94
CA LYS A 72 0.59 2.91 -8.72
C LYS A 72 1.35 3.53 -7.53
N VAL A 73 2.69 3.42 -7.50
CA VAL A 73 3.51 4.18 -6.50
C VAL A 73 4.72 4.87 -7.16
N LYS A 74 4.74 5.03 -8.48
CA LYS A 74 5.93 5.57 -9.17
C LYS A 74 6.13 7.09 -9.01
N ASN A 75 5.20 7.82 -8.38
CA ASN A 75 5.28 9.28 -8.29
C ASN A 75 5.68 9.81 -6.91
N ALA A 76 5.63 9.01 -5.85
CA ALA A 76 6.11 9.40 -4.52
C ALA A 76 7.60 9.81 -4.47
N PRO A 77 8.54 9.15 -5.19
CA PRO A 77 9.94 9.58 -5.16
C PRO A 77 10.18 10.91 -5.87
N LEU A 78 9.32 11.30 -6.82
CA LEU A 78 9.50 12.56 -7.58
C LEU A 78 9.20 13.79 -6.72
N PHE A 79 8.21 13.74 -5.83
CA PHE A 79 7.93 14.85 -4.91
C PHE A 79 9.04 15.03 -3.87
N LEU A 80 9.59 13.93 -3.35
CA LEU A 80 10.70 13.99 -2.40
C LEU A 80 11.98 14.54 -3.07
N LEU A 81 12.27 14.11 -4.29
CA LEU A 81 13.40 14.63 -5.07
C LEU A 81 13.21 16.11 -5.43
N ALA A 82 12.00 16.55 -5.78
CA ALA A 82 11.70 17.95 -6.05
C ALA A 82 11.87 18.82 -4.79
N ALA A 83 11.43 18.33 -3.62
CA ALA A 83 11.62 19.02 -2.35
C ALA A 83 13.11 19.11 -1.96
N ILE A 84 13.89 18.05 -2.16
CA ILE A 84 15.34 18.04 -1.90
C ILE A 84 16.06 19.00 -2.86
N LEU A 85 15.72 18.98 -4.17
CA LEU A 85 16.30 19.91 -5.15
C LEU A 85 16.00 21.37 -4.78
N TRP A 86 14.77 21.64 -4.33
CA TRP A 86 14.35 22.98 -3.92
C TRP A 86 15.12 23.45 -2.67
N CYS A 87 15.27 22.59 -1.66
CA CYS A 87 16.11 22.88 -0.49
C CYS A 87 17.57 23.14 -0.85
N LEU A 88 18.16 22.35 -1.76
CA LEU A 88 19.54 22.55 -2.23
C LEU A 88 19.70 23.85 -3.03
N CYS A 89 18.71 24.24 -3.83
CA CYS A 89 18.72 25.52 -4.53
C CYS A 89 18.68 26.71 -3.56
N ILE A 90 17.88 26.62 -2.49
CA ILE A 90 17.83 27.68 -1.45
C ILE A 90 19.15 27.75 -0.67
N TYR A 91 19.73 26.59 -0.31
CA TYR A 91 21.03 26.55 0.39
C TYR A 91 22.18 27.06 -0.49
N GLY A 92 22.21 26.69 -1.77
CA GLY A 92 23.24 27.15 -2.71
C GLY A 92 23.20 28.64 -2.98
N ALA A 93 22.01 29.26 -2.99
CA ALA A 93 21.88 30.71 -3.10
C ALA A 93 22.50 31.43 -1.89
N PHE A 94 22.37 30.85 -0.69
CA PHE A 94 22.92 31.41 0.55
C PHE A 94 24.46 31.34 0.60
N SER A 95 25.07 30.30 0.03
CA SER A 95 26.53 30.14 0.04
C SER A 95 27.30 31.12 -0.86
N THR A 96 26.61 31.89 -1.72
CA THR A 96 27.24 32.86 -2.62
C THR A 96 27.25 34.30 -2.09
N MET A 97 26.70 34.54 -0.89
CA MET A 97 26.89 35.83 -0.21
C MET A 97 28.34 35.93 0.27
N LYS A 98 29.20 36.44 -0.62
CA LYS A 98 30.52 36.96 -0.29
C LYS A 98 30.34 37.91 0.90
N PRO A 99 30.99 37.69 2.05
CA PRO A 99 30.99 38.68 3.12
C PRO A 99 31.51 39.96 2.49
N ALA A 100 30.70 41.02 2.52
CA ALA A 100 31.06 42.32 1.98
C ALA A 100 32.45 42.66 2.55
N ASN A 101 33.41 42.77 1.64
CA ASN A 101 34.78 43.13 1.90
C ASN A 101 34.76 44.41 2.73
N VAL A 102 35.07 44.28 4.03
CA VAL A 102 35.26 45.41 4.93
C VAL A 102 36.48 46.13 4.39
N THR A 103 36.23 47.16 3.59
CA THR A 103 37.23 48.07 3.05
C THR A 103 38.03 48.63 4.22
N THR A 104 39.27 48.18 4.32
CA THR A 104 40.33 48.73 5.16
C THR A 104 40.50 50.20 4.76
N GLN A 105 39.78 51.11 5.41
CA GLN A 105 39.98 52.55 5.22
C GLN A 105 41.23 52.98 5.97
N ASP A 106 42.20 53.44 5.18
CA ASP A 106 43.17 54.50 5.43
C ASP A 106 43.64 54.73 6.87
N LEU A 107 44.87 54.26 7.12
CA LEU A 107 45.72 54.65 8.24
C LEU A 107 46.06 56.15 8.14
N VAL A 108 45.23 56.98 8.76
CA VAL A 108 45.63 58.34 9.15
C VAL A 108 46.59 58.24 10.35
N PRO A 109 47.73 58.94 10.36
CA PRO A 109 48.66 58.92 11.49
C PRO A 109 48.00 59.57 12.72
N VAL A 110 47.70 58.72 13.71
CA VAL A 110 47.17 59.11 15.01
C VAL A 110 48.25 59.85 15.80
N SER A 111 48.05 61.17 15.95
CA SER A 111 48.67 61.97 16.99
C SER A 111 48.20 61.46 18.36
N ALA A 112 49.14 61.32 19.29
CA ALA A 112 49.03 60.62 20.57
C ALA A 112 47.72 60.93 21.34
N PRO A 113 46.88 59.92 21.64
CA PRO A 113 45.67 60.13 22.42
C PRO A 113 45.95 60.03 23.92
N ALA A 114 45.32 60.95 24.66
CA ALA A 114 45.03 60.78 26.06
C ALA A 114 44.31 59.43 26.30
N HIS A 115 44.56 58.82 27.46
CA HIS A 115 43.97 57.57 27.95
C HIS A 115 42.43 57.56 27.80
N ILE A 116 41.90 56.90 26.77
CA ILE A 116 40.45 56.59 26.62
C ILE A 116 40.25 55.11 26.99
N PRO A 117 39.17 54.71 27.71
CA PRO A 117 39.02 53.37 28.27
C PRO A 117 38.65 52.34 27.20
N PHE A 118 39.66 51.71 26.60
CA PHE A 118 39.54 50.66 25.58
C PHE A 118 38.67 49.46 26.01
N GLN A 119 38.60 49.17 27.32
CA GLN A 119 37.85 48.02 27.83
C GLN A 119 36.33 48.18 27.71
N ASP A 120 35.80 49.40 27.79
CA ASP A 120 34.35 49.63 27.77
C ASP A 120 33.75 49.37 26.38
N THR A 121 34.52 49.64 25.32
CA THR A 121 34.09 49.39 23.94
C THR A 121 34.05 47.89 23.63
N GLN A 122 35.07 47.13 24.06
CA GLN A 122 35.12 45.67 23.90
C GLN A 122 33.97 44.98 24.63
N LYS A 123 33.67 45.43 25.85
CA LYS A 123 32.54 44.90 26.62
C LYS A 123 31.21 45.11 25.91
N LYS A 124 30.94 46.31 25.39
CA LYS A 124 29.71 46.60 24.63
C LYS A 124 29.60 45.77 23.35
N GLN A 125 30.71 45.54 22.64
CA GLN A 125 30.70 44.69 21.45
C GLN A 125 30.38 43.23 21.78
N MET A 126 30.96 42.70 22.87
CA MET A 126 30.65 41.35 23.35
C MET A 126 29.18 41.22 23.76
N GLU A 127 28.62 42.20 24.48
CA GLU A 127 27.21 42.20 24.88
C GLU A 127 26.27 42.22 23.67
N ALA A 128 26.57 43.04 22.64
CA ALA A 128 25.79 43.06 21.40
C ALA A 128 25.87 41.73 20.64
N PHE A 129 27.06 41.11 20.59
CA PHE A 129 27.24 39.80 19.98
C PHE A 129 26.44 38.71 20.71
N LEU A 130 26.44 38.71 22.05
CA LEU A 130 25.66 37.77 22.83
C LEU A 130 24.15 37.93 22.61
N GLN A 131 23.66 39.16 22.50
CA GLN A 131 22.25 39.42 22.17
C GLN A 131 21.89 38.87 20.79
N GLN A 132 22.75 39.09 19.79
CA GLN A 132 22.54 38.54 18.45
C GLN A 132 22.49 37.01 18.46
N VAL A 133 23.42 36.36 19.17
CA VAL A 133 23.45 34.89 19.30
C VAL A 133 22.20 34.37 20.01
N GLU A 134 21.72 35.07 21.03
CA GLU A 134 20.49 34.69 21.73
C GLU A 134 19.25 34.79 20.83
N GLU A 135 19.14 35.85 20.03
CA GLU A 135 18.08 36.01 19.03
C GLU A 135 18.12 34.92 17.96
N GLU A 136 19.32 34.59 17.45
CA GLU A 136 19.52 33.50 16.50
C GLU A 136 19.13 32.15 17.11
N MET A 137 19.50 31.87 18.37
CA MET A 137 19.10 30.64 19.06
C MET A 137 17.58 30.56 19.28
N ARG A 138 16.93 31.68 19.62
CA ARG A 138 15.45 31.73 19.73
C ARG A 138 14.80 31.45 18.38
N ALA A 139 15.32 32.02 17.29
CA ALA A 139 14.83 31.75 15.95
C ALA A 139 14.98 30.26 15.58
N ILE A 140 16.14 29.67 15.84
CA ILE A 140 16.38 28.23 15.60
C ILE A 140 15.40 27.37 16.39
N ASN A 141 15.19 27.66 17.68
CA ASN A 141 14.23 26.91 18.50
C ASN A 141 12.81 27.02 17.96
N ALA A 142 12.37 28.23 17.56
CA ALA A 142 11.06 28.41 16.93
C ALA A 142 10.91 27.61 15.62
N THR A 143 11.97 27.52 14.80
CA THR A 143 11.93 26.68 13.60
C THR A 143 11.88 25.19 13.93
N ARG A 144 12.54 24.75 15.00
CA ARG A 144 12.51 23.36 15.46
C ARG A 144 11.11 22.98 15.94
N ASP A 145 10.48 23.84 16.74
CA ASP A 145 9.12 23.62 17.23
C ASP A 145 8.12 23.54 16.06
N ALA A 146 8.30 24.38 15.04
CA ALA A 146 7.47 24.33 13.83
C ALA A 146 7.66 23.02 13.04
N VAL A 147 8.89 22.51 12.93
CA VAL A 147 9.18 21.22 12.30
C VAL A 147 8.59 20.06 13.09
N ASP A 148 8.68 20.07 14.41
CA ASP A 148 8.13 19.01 15.26
C ASP A 148 6.59 19.02 15.22
N ALA A 149 5.95 20.20 15.17
CA ALA A 149 4.52 20.31 14.93
C ALA A 149 4.10 19.75 13.56
N ALA A 150 4.87 20.02 12.50
CA ALA A 150 4.62 19.48 11.17
C ALA A 150 4.77 17.95 11.14
N ARG A 151 5.76 17.38 11.84
CA ARG A 151 5.93 15.93 11.98
C ARG A 151 4.72 15.29 12.66
N HIS A 152 4.25 15.87 13.76
CA HIS A 152 3.04 15.38 14.43
C HIS A 152 1.79 15.44 13.56
N ALA A 153 1.66 16.44 12.68
CA ALA A 153 0.56 16.49 11.72
C ALA A 153 0.65 15.34 10.70
N ILE A 154 1.84 15.10 10.15
CA ILE A 154 2.09 13.99 9.21
C ILE A 154 1.80 12.63 9.85
N ASP A 155 2.19 12.43 11.11
CA ASP A 155 1.95 11.17 11.83
C ASP A 155 0.44 10.90 12.00
N LYS A 156 -0.36 11.94 12.28
CA LYS A 156 -1.83 11.83 12.36
C LYS A 156 -2.46 11.50 11.00
N GLU A 157 -1.96 12.08 9.93
CA GLU A 157 -2.41 11.76 8.57
C GLU A 157 -2.09 10.31 8.22
N ARG A 158 -0.88 9.82 8.56
CA ARG A 158 -0.50 8.41 8.38
C ARG A 158 -1.43 7.47 9.13
N GLU A 159 -1.72 7.75 10.40
CA GLU A 159 -2.65 6.93 11.20
C GLU A 159 -4.07 6.90 10.58
N THR A 160 -4.49 8.01 9.98
CA THR A 160 -5.78 8.08 9.28
C THR A 160 -5.79 7.23 8.01
N ILE A 161 -4.70 7.25 7.24
CA ILE A 161 -4.54 6.42 6.04
C ILE A 161 -4.51 4.93 6.41
N ASP A 162 -3.81 4.57 7.47
CA ASP A 162 -3.73 3.18 7.94
C ASP A 162 -5.12 2.65 8.32
N LYS A 163 -5.94 3.45 9.03
CA LYS A 163 -7.34 3.11 9.32
C LYS A 163 -8.19 2.93 8.08
N GLN A 164 -7.97 3.74 7.04
CA GLN A 164 -8.68 3.60 5.76
C GLN A 164 -8.28 2.31 5.03
N HIS A 165 -7.00 1.94 5.06
CA HIS A 165 -6.53 0.66 4.52
C HIS A 165 -7.17 -0.53 5.24
N ASP A 166 -7.21 -0.51 6.57
CA ASP A 166 -7.86 -1.57 7.37
C ASP A 166 -9.35 -1.72 7.01
N MET A 167 -10.04 -0.61 6.72
CA MET A 167 -11.43 -0.65 6.25
C MET A 167 -11.55 -1.29 4.86
N ILE A 168 -10.69 -0.91 3.92
CA ILE A 168 -10.68 -1.46 2.56
C ILE A 168 -10.40 -2.97 2.59
N ASP A 169 -9.48 -3.41 3.45
CA ASP A 169 -9.15 -4.84 3.57
C ASP A 169 -10.34 -5.64 4.10
N LYS A 170 -11.08 -5.11 5.09
CA LYS A 170 -12.33 -5.73 5.57
C LYS A 170 -13.41 -5.80 4.49
N GLU A 171 -13.56 -4.76 3.67
CA GLU A 171 -14.50 -4.78 2.54
C GLU A 171 -14.11 -5.83 1.50
N ARG A 172 -12.81 -5.99 1.21
CA ARG A 172 -12.31 -7.03 0.31
C ARG A 172 -12.63 -8.43 0.83
N GLU A 173 -12.37 -8.68 2.12
CA GLU A 173 -12.72 -9.97 2.75
C GLU A 173 -14.23 -10.26 2.68
N ALA A 174 -15.07 -9.24 2.82
CA ALA A 174 -16.53 -9.40 2.68
C ALA A 174 -16.92 -9.78 1.24
N VAL A 175 -16.35 -9.09 0.25
CA VAL A 175 -16.57 -9.40 -1.18
C VAL A 175 -16.09 -10.81 -1.53
N ASP A 176 -14.96 -11.25 -0.99
CA ASP A 176 -14.44 -12.60 -1.22
C ASP A 176 -15.39 -13.68 -0.65
N LYS A 177 -15.93 -13.46 0.55
CA LYS A 177 -16.95 -14.36 1.14
C LYS A 177 -18.23 -14.40 0.30
N GLU A 178 -18.68 -13.28 -0.24
CA GLU A 178 -19.84 -13.24 -1.13
C GLU A 178 -19.58 -14.02 -2.44
N ARG A 179 -18.38 -13.89 -3.01
CA ARG A 179 -17.97 -14.65 -4.19
C ARG A 179 -17.98 -16.15 -3.92
N GLU A 180 -17.40 -16.58 -2.80
CA GLU A 180 -17.44 -17.99 -2.39
C GLU A 180 -18.88 -18.51 -2.22
N ALA A 181 -19.78 -17.69 -1.66
CA ALA A 181 -21.19 -18.06 -1.52
C ALA A 181 -21.88 -18.20 -2.89
N ILE A 182 -21.61 -17.28 -3.82
CA ILE A 182 -22.13 -17.34 -5.19
C ILE A 182 -21.59 -18.58 -5.92
N ASP A 183 -20.32 -18.91 -5.76
CA ASP A 183 -19.71 -20.08 -6.39
C ASP A 183 -20.33 -21.37 -5.85
N LYS A 184 -20.53 -21.49 -4.54
CA LYS A 184 -21.28 -22.61 -3.94
C LYS A 184 -22.71 -22.72 -4.47
N GLN A 185 -23.40 -21.60 -4.65
CA GLN A 185 -24.75 -21.60 -5.24
C GLN A 185 -24.72 -22.06 -6.71
N ARG A 186 -23.71 -21.65 -7.48
CA ARG A 186 -23.53 -22.09 -8.88
C ARG A 186 -23.24 -23.57 -8.96
N GLU A 187 -22.39 -24.10 -8.09
CA GLU A 187 -22.11 -25.53 -7.99
C GLU A 187 -23.37 -26.31 -7.63
N ALA A 188 -24.13 -25.87 -6.62
CA ALA A 188 -25.39 -26.49 -6.24
C ALA A 188 -26.41 -26.47 -7.40
N ALA A 189 -26.53 -25.34 -8.12
CA ALA A 189 -27.40 -25.21 -9.27
C ALA A 189 -26.94 -26.08 -10.46
N ALA A 190 -25.63 -26.23 -10.66
CA ALA A 190 -25.08 -27.13 -11.68
C ALA A 190 -25.40 -28.59 -11.35
N VAL A 191 -25.16 -29.00 -10.09
CA VAL A 191 -25.49 -30.35 -9.60
C VAL A 191 -26.98 -30.64 -9.73
N ALA A 192 -27.86 -29.68 -9.42
CA ALA A 192 -29.31 -29.85 -9.58
C ALA A 192 -29.76 -29.99 -11.04
N ARG A 193 -29.01 -29.40 -11.99
CA ARG A 193 -29.35 -29.41 -13.43
C ARG A 193 -28.95 -30.72 -14.12
N VAL A 194 -27.89 -31.39 -13.65
CA VAL A 194 -27.40 -32.67 -14.19
C VAL A 194 -28.43 -33.82 -14.13
N PRO A 195 -29.10 -34.12 -13.01
CA PRO A 195 -30.03 -35.25 -12.93
C PRO A 195 -31.28 -35.06 -13.79
N HIS A 196 -31.74 -33.83 -14.03
CA HIS A 196 -32.86 -33.58 -14.93
C HIS A 196 -32.53 -33.96 -16.39
N LEU A 197 -31.29 -33.70 -16.83
CA LEU A 197 -30.82 -34.12 -18.15
C LEU A 197 -30.56 -35.62 -18.22
N LEU A 198 -29.97 -36.22 -17.18
CA LEU A 198 -29.65 -37.64 -17.15
C LEU A 198 -30.92 -38.52 -17.09
N HIS A 199 -31.92 -38.12 -16.31
CA HIS A 199 -33.22 -38.80 -16.23
C HIS A 199 -33.95 -38.78 -17.57
N TRP A 200 -33.99 -37.63 -18.26
CA TRP A 200 -34.60 -37.53 -19.59
C TRP A 200 -33.90 -38.42 -20.63
N VAL A 201 -32.57 -38.51 -20.57
CA VAL A 201 -31.79 -39.42 -21.44
C VAL A 201 -32.06 -40.89 -21.11
N LYS A 202 -32.27 -41.23 -19.82
CA LYS A 202 -32.53 -42.61 -19.39
C LYS A 202 -33.92 -43.12 -19.78
N ASP A 203 -34.91 -42.22 -19.83
CA ASP A 203 -36.28 -42.54 -20.24
C ASP A 203 -36.54 -42.32 -21.75
N SER A 204 -35.52 -41.86 -22.50
CA SER A 204 -35.60 -41.74 -23.94
C SER A 204 -35.69 -43.11 -24.63
N HIS A 205 -36.49 -43.20 -25.70
CA HIS A 205 -36.70 -44.42 -26.50
C HIS A 205 -35.36 -45.13 -26.82
N PRO A 206 -35.27 -46.47 -26.80
CA PRO A 206 -34.04 -47.23 -27.07
C PRO A 206 -33.33 -46.85 -28.37
N PHE A 207 -34.07 -46.28 -29.33
CA PHE A 207 -33.52 -45.72 -30.57
C PHE A 207 -32.57 -44.54 -30.35
N LEU A 208 -32.91 -43.59 -29.47
CA LEU A 208 -32.01 -42.45 -29.16
C LEU A 208 -30.75 -42.92 -28.43
N GLN A 209 -30.85 -43.95 -27.58
CA GLN A 209 -29.69 -44.52 -26.89
C GLN A 209 -28.72 -45.15 -27.89
N GLY A 210 -29.24 -45.86 -28.90
CA GLY A 210 -28.42 -46.38 -30.00
C GLY A 210 -27.75 -45.27 -30.82
N LEU A 211 -28.48 -44.19 -31.13
CA LEU A 211 -27.93 -43.05 -31.86
C LEU A 211 -26.86 -42.29 -31.06
N LEU A 212 -27.07 -42.12 -29.75
CA LEU A 212 -26.09 -41.48 -28.85
C LEU A 212 -24.81 -42.31 -28.75
N MET A 213 -24.92 -43.65 -28.62
CA MET A 213 -23.79 -44.57 -28.68
C MET A 213 -23.03 -44.42 -30.01
N LEU A 214 -23.75 -44.38 -31.13
CA LEU A 214 -23.15 -44.22 -32.46
C LEU A 214 -22.39 -42.89 -32.59
N LEU A 215 -22.95 -41.80 -32.07
CA LEU A 215 -22.33 -40.47 -32.11
C LEU A 215 -21.17 -40.31 -31.11
N ALA A 216 -21.25 -40.91 -29.93
CA ALA A 216 -20.23 -40.77 -28.88
C ALA A 216 -18.98 -41.65 -29.13
N THR A 217 -19.15 -42.79 -29.78
CA THR A 217 -18.06 -43.75 -30.07
C THR A 217 -16.82 -43.12 -30.73
N PRO A 218 -16.92 -42.32 -31.81
CA PRO A 218 -15.75 -41.71 -32.41
C PRO A 218 -15.01 -40.74 -31.48
N PHE A 219 -15.72 -40.02 -30.61
CA PHE A 219 -15.09 -39.11 -29.64
C PHE A 219 -14.34 -39.86 -28.55
N ILE A 220 -14.86 -41.01 -28.09
CA ILE A 220 -14.17 -41.86 -27.12
C ILE A 220 -12.88 -42.42 -27.73
N ILE A 221 -12.92 -42.87 -28.99
CA ILE A 221 -11.74 -43.38 -29.69
C ILE A 221 -10.68 -42.28 -29.82
N VAL A 222 -11.08 -41.09 -30.30
CA VAL A 222 -10.16 -39.95 -30.48
C VAL A 222 -9.63 -39.45 -29.14
N GLY A 223 -10.47 -39.36 -28.10
CA GLY A 223 -10.08 -38.96 -26.75
C GLY A 223 -9.04 -39.91 -26.14
N ASN A 224 -9.23 -41.22 -26.29
CA ASN A 224 -8.26 -42.21 -25.82
C ASN A 224 -6.92 -42.14 -26.59
N MET A 225 -6.97 -41.90 -27.91
CA MET A 225 -5.75 -41.70 -28.70
C MET A 225 -5.00 -40.43 -28.30
N LEU A 226 -5.71 -39.32 -28.08
CA LEU A 226 -5.11 -38.05 -27.63
C LEU A 226 -4.51 -38.15 -26.23
N TRP A 227 -5.21 -38.81 -25.30
CA TRP A 227 -4.70 -39.03 -23.95
C TRP A 227 -3.44 -39.90 -23.96
N GLY A 228 -3.45 -41.00 -24.73
CA GLY A 228 -2.27 -41.85 -24.91
C GLY A 228 -1.09 -41.11 -25.54
N ALA A 229 -1.35 -40.25 -26.54
CA ALA A 229 -0.32 -39.41 -27.15
C ALA A 229 0.24 -38.36 -26.18
N GLY A 230 -0.61 -37.77 -25.32
CA GLY A 230 -0.19 -36.84 -24.28
C GLY A 230 0.78 -37.47 -23.27
N LEU A 231 0.47 -38.67 -22.79
CA LEU A 231 1.35 -39.45 -21.90
C LEU A 231 2.67 -39.82 -22.57
N LEU A 232 2.65 -40.14 -23.87
CA LEU A 232 3.86 -40.42 -24.64
C LEU A 232 4.76 -39.18 -24.74
N ILE A 233 4.18 -38.02 -25.03
CA ILE A 233 4.90 -36.75 -25.14
C ILE A 233 5.45 -36.32 -23.77
N GLU A 234 4.69 -36.49 -22.69
CA GLU A 234 5.17 -36.20 -21.33
C GLU A 234 6.33 -37.12 -20.93
N GLY A 235 6.25 -38.41 -21.28
CA GLY A 235 7.33 -39.38 -21.07
C GLY A 235 8.62 -39.00 -21.84
N ILE A 236 8.50 -38.62 -23.11
CA ILE A 236 9.64 -38.17 -23.93
C ILE A 236 10.21 -36.85 -23.41
N GLY A 237 9.36 -35.92 -22.97
CA GLY A 237 9.78 -34.66 -22.36
C GLY A 237 10.60 -34.86 -21.09
N ARG A 238 10.16 -35.76 -20.20
CA ARG A 238 10.93 -36.12 -18.99
C ARG A 238 12.27 -36.79 -19.33
N LEU A 239 12.31 -37.63 -20.38
CA LEU A 239 13.54 -38.29 -20.83
C LEU A 239 14.57 -37.30 -21.41
N LEU A 240 14.11 -36.29 -22.14
CA LEU A 240 14.97 -35.24 -22.71
C LEU A 240 15.55 -34.30 -21.65
N VAL A 241 14.79 -33.97 -20.61
CA VAL A 241 15.23 -33.10 -19.50
C VAL A 241 16.28 -33.78 -18.61
N LEU A 242 16.24 -35.11 -18.46
CA LEU A 242 17.19 -35.87 -17.63
C LEU A 242 18.56 -36.11 -18.31
N GLY A 243 18.70 -35.77 -19.59
CA GLY A 243 19.95 -35.87 -20.34
C GLY A 243 20.36 -37.32 -20.69
N PRO A 244 21.21 -37.51 -21.72
CA PRO A 244 21.48 -38.83 -22.29
C PRO A 244 22.09 -39.83 -21.30
N ARG A 245 22.83 -39.37 -20.28
CA ARG A 245 23.45 -40.26 -19.27
C ARG A 245 22.43 -40.92 -18.32
N ALA A 246 21.33 -40.24 -17.99
CA ALA A 246 20.27 -40.81 -17.15
C ALA A 246 19.41 -41.80 -17.94
N ALA A 247 19.17 -41.52 -19.22
CA ALA A 247 18.46 -42.41 -20.13
C ALA A 247 19.18 -43.76 -20.29
N TYR A 248 20.52 -43.77 -20.42
CA TYR A 248 21.29 -45.01 -20.49
C TYR A 248 21.22 -45.85 -19.21
N ARG A 249 21.22 -45.23 -18.02
CA ARG A 249 21.05 -45.98 -16.75
C ARG A 249 19.68 -46.63 -16.63
N TRP A 250 18.63 -45.91 -17.03
CA TRP A 250 17.26 -46.45 -17.01
C TRP A 250 17.07 -47.61 -18.01
N LEU A 251 17.67 -47.51 -19.20
CA LEU A 251 17.67 -48.57 -20.21
C LEU A 251 18.53 -49.79 -19.84
N SER A 252 19.60 -49.61 -19.06
CA SER A 252 20.46 -50.73 -18.64
C SER A 252 19.87 -51.58 -17.52
N GLY A 253 18.81 -51.12 -16.82
CA GLY A 253 18.15 -51.89 -15.76
C GLY A 253 19.05 -52.22 -14.56
N VAL A 254 20.15 -51.47 -14.36
CA VAL A 254 21.11 -51.60 -13.26
C VAL A 254 20.96 -50.46 -12.28
#